data_AF-A0A4Y8K7X5-F1
#
_entry.id   AF-A0A4Y8K7X5-F1
#
_cell.length_a   1.000
_cell.length_b   1.000
_cell.length_c   1.000
_cell.angle_alpha   90.00
_cell.angle_beta   90.00
_cell.angle_gamma   90.00
#
_symmetry.space_group_name_H-M   'P 1'
#
loop_
_entity.id
_entity.type
_entity.pdbx_description
1 polymer ?
#
loop_
_entity_poly.entity_id
_entity_poly.type
_entity_poly.pdbx_seq_one_letter_code
_entity_poly.pdbx_strand_id
1 'polypeptide(L)'
;MLISDSNETVAALNVRARTKLLLEGRVDALHEVALHDGTRAAVGDTVITRRNDRRLYASRSWVRNGDRWAVIGRGRNGPVEVRRQSRRWGSTVLLPASYVAQHVERGYAITSHRAQGITTDTAHVVVAPSMPRENLYVAMTRGREANTAYVAVDRPDVAHVGLRPGDAAGATARSILCGILQHVGAELSAHETLAAEQDAWGSVAQLAAEYETLAAAAQHDRWASLVRASGLSPRQVLDVVHSDAFGPLSAELRRAEAHFVDVASLLPLVVAARGFEDAQDIAAVLRARVAAVVSRDTGAGRTRRAPMLVAGLIPRALGPMDAAMYQALIERANLIESRAAAVLDRAILAGEPWT
;
A
#
# COMPACT_ATOMS: atom_id res chain seq x y z
N MET A 1 -20.29 -23.53 3.14
CA MET A 1 -20.38 -22.33 4.01
C MET A 1 -20.36 -21.11 3.13
N LEU A 2 -21.25 -20.14 3.35
CA LEU A 2 -21.22 -18.86 2.62
C LEU A 2 -20.30 -17.86 3.34
N ILE A 3 -19.47 -17.15 2.60
CA ILE A 3 -18.52 -16.16 3.13
C ILE A 3 -18.64 -14.85 2.32
N SER A 4 -18.64 -13.70 2.98
CA SER A 4 -18.59 -12.36 2.35
C SER A 4 -17.74 -11.40 3.21
N ASP A 5 -17.37 -10.22 2.72
CA ASP A 5 -16.65 -9.22 3.54
C ASP A 5 -17.59 -8.35 4.40
N SER A 6 -18.79 -8.05 3.90
CA SER A 6 -19.74 -7.12 4.53
C SER A 6 -20.74 -7.84 5.44
N ASN A 7 -20.96 -7.26 6.63
CA ASN A 7 -22.00 -7.70 7.57
C ASN A 7 -23.40 -7.61 6.95
N GLU A 8 -23.67 -6.61 6.12
CA GLU A 8 -24.95 -6.44 5.43
C GLU A 8 -25.20 -7.59 4.44
N THR A 9 -24.19 -7.91 3.61
CA THR A 9 -24.28 -9.05 2.68
C THR A 9 -24.44 -10.37 3.42
N VAL A 10 -23.73 -10.55 4.55
CA VAL A 10 -23.88 -11.73 5.40
C VAL A 10 -25.30 -11.83 5.98
N ALA A 11 -25.89 -10.74 6.44
CA ALA A 11 -27.27 -10.72 6.93
C ALA A 11 -28.25 -11.09 5.80
N ALA A 12 -28.11 -10.47 4.63
CA ALA A 12 -28.94 -10.76 3.45
C ALA A 12 -28.82 -12.23 3.01
N LEU A 13 -27.61 -12.79 2.97
CA LEU A 13 -27.35 -14.19 2.63
C LEU A 13 -27.97 -15.15 3.66
N ASN A 14 -27.88 -14.84 4.95
CA ASN A 14 -28.49 -15.64 6.01
C ASN A 14 -30.03 -15.66 5.90
N VAL A 15 -30.65 -14.53 5.54
CA VAL A 15 -32.10 -14.47 5.28
C VAL A 15 -32.44 -15.30 4.05
N ARG A 16 -31.77 -15.07 2.92
CA ARG A 16 -32.03 -15.79 1.65
C ARG A 16 -31.86 -17.30 1.78
N ALA A 17 -30.79 -17.75 2.43
CA ALA A 17 -30.53 -19.17 2.66
C ALA A 17 -31.64 -19.82 3.48
N ARG A 18 -32.11 -19.15 4.55
CA ARG A 18 -33.22 -19.66 5.36
C ARG A 18 -34.53 -19.69 4.58
N THR A 19 -34.87 -18.62 3.85
CA THR A 19 -36.09 -18.60 3.04
C THR A 19 -36.12 -19.76 2.05
N LYS A 20 -34.99 -20.05 1.40
CA LYS A 20 -34.87 -21.23 0.52
C LYS A 20 -35.12 -22.54 1.26
N LEU A 21 -34.52 -22.73 2.44
CA LEU A 21 -34.70 -23.95 3.22
C LEU A 21 -36.13 -24.11 3.77
N LEU A 22 -36.83 -23.01 4.05
CA LEU A 22 -38.24 -23.02 4.40
C LEU A 22 -39.11 -23.47 3.23
N LEU A 23 -38.86 -22.93 2.04
CA LEU A 23 -39.57 -23.33 0.81
C LEU A 23 -39.32 -24.80 0.45
N GLU A 24 -38.12 -25.30 0.74
CA GLU A 24 -37.76 -26.72 0.58
C GLU A 24 -38.33 -27.63 1.69
N GLY A 25 -39.01 -27.08 2.70
CA GLY A 25 -39.55 -27.84 3.84
C GLY A 25 -38.49 -28.43 4.77
N ARG A 26 -37.24 -27.95 4.71
CA ARG A 26 -36.11 -28.45 5.51
C ARG A 26 -35.98 -27.80 6.87
N VAL A 27 -36.70 -26.70 7.10
CA VAL A 27 -36.74 -25.95 8.37
C VAL A 27 -38.19 -25.87 8.83
N ASP A 28 -38.42 -26.22 10.09
CA ASP A 28 -39.76 -26.18 10.70
C ASP A 28 -40.06 -24.81 11.32
N ALA A 29 -40.66 -23.90 10.54
CA ALA A 29 -41.02 -22.56 11.01
C ALA A 29 -42.17 -22.51 12.03
N LEU A 30 -42.83 -23.62 12.35
CA LEU A 30 -43.94 -23.62 13.31
C LEU A 30 -43.47 -23.18 14.71
N HIS A 31 -42.19 -23.43 15.02
CA HIS A 31 -41.66 -23.24 16.37
C HIS A 31 -40.26 -22.63 16.37
N GLU A 32 -40.21 -21.31 16.47
CA GLU A 32 -38.95 -20.57 16.41
C GLU A 32 -38.51 -20.02 17.79
N VAL A 33 -37.19 -19.93 17.97
CA VAL A 33 -36.52 -19.33 19.13
C VAL A 33 -35.83 -18.04 18.70
N ALA A 34 -35.92 -16.99 19.53
CA ALA A 34 -35.25 -15.71 19.28
C ALA A 34 -33.74 -15.82 19.53
N LEU A 35 -32.96 -15.23 18.64
CA LEU A 35 -31.50 -15.16 18.67
C LEU A 35 -31.04 -13.76 19.10
N HIS A 36 -29.74 -13.62 19.35
CA HIS A 36 -29.10 -12.37 19.79
C HIS A 36 -29.27 -11.20 18.81
N ASP A 37 -29.24 -11.47 17.51
CA ASP A 37 -29.32 -10.48 16.43
C ASP A 37 -30.77 -10.09 16.08
N GLY A 38 -31.75 -10.45 16.92
CA GLY A 38 -33.17 -10.24 16.66
C GLY A 38 -33.76 -11.19 15.61
N THR A 39 -32.96 -12.07 15.02
CA THR A 39 -33.46 -13.10 14.11
C THR A 39 -34.03 -14.28 14.88
N ARG A 40 -34.69 -15.20 14.16
CA ARG A 40 -35.27 -16.42 14.73
C ARG A 40 -34.62 -17.67 14.14
N ALA A 41 -34.52 -18.72 14.93
CA ALA A 41 -34.05 -20.04 14.49
C ALA A 41 -35.04 -21.14 14.86
N ALA A 42 -35.09 -22.17 14.04
CA ALA A 42 -35.98 -23.31 14.14
C ALA A 42 -35.20 -24.63 13.99
N VAL A 43 -35.88 -25.77 14.22
CA VAL A 43 -35.30 -27.08 13.93
C VAL A 43 -34.97 -27.18 12.44
N GLY A 44 -33.76 -27.65 12.14
CA GLY A 44 -33.19 -27.63 10.80
C GLY A 44 -32.28 -26.42 10.52
N ASP A 45 -32.35 -25.36 11.34
CA ASP A 45 -31.50 -24.18 11.12
C ASP A 45 -30.03 -24.45 11.47
N THR A 46 -29.13 -23.72 10.80
CA THR A 46 -27.71 -23.65 11.18
C THR A 46 -27.44 -22.39 12.01
N VAL A 47 -26.81 -22.56 13.17
CA VAL A 47 -26.48 -21.48 14.11
C VAL A 47 -24.98 -21.47 14.43
N ILE A 48 -24.50 -20.31 14.89
CA ILE A 48 -23.11 -20.10 15.33
C ILE A 48 -23.09 -19.50 16.74
N THR A 49 -22.19 -19.99 17.57
CA THR A 49 -22.00 -19.49 18.95
C THR A 49 -20.98 -18.36 19.00
N ARG A 50 -21.24 -17.33 19.79
CA ARG A 50 -20.47 -16.07 19.84
C ARG A 50 -19.64 -15.89 21.11
N ARG A 51 -19.80 -16.78 22.09
CA ARG A 51 -19.10 -16.72 23.38
C ARG A 51 -18.56 -18.08 23.81
N ASN A 52 -17.34 -18.07 24.32
CA ASN A 52 -16.77 -19.25 24.97
C ASN A 52 -17.53 -19.54 26.28
N ASP A 53 -18.06 -20.75 26.45
CA ASP A 53 -18.60 -21.21 27.74
C ASP A 53 -18.12 -22.63 28.04
N ARG A 54 -17.26 -22.74 29.06
CA ARG A 54 -16.64 -24.01 29.48
C ARG A 54 -17.60 -24.95 30.22
N ARG A 55 -18.76 -24.45 30.64
CA ARG A 55 -19.81 -25.24 31.33
C ARG A 55 -20.71 -25.96 30.33
N LEU A 56 -20.80 -25.48 29.09
CA LEU A 56 -21.57 -26.09 28.02
C LEU A 56 -20.71 -27.14 27.30
N TYR A 57 -20.85 -28.40 27.69
CA TYR A 57 -20.03 -29.49 27.19
C TYR A 57 -20.71 -30.23 26.03
N ALA A 58 -19.99 -30.39 24.93
CA ALA A 58 -20.38 -31.15 23.74
C ALA A 58 -19.40 -32.32 23.55
N SER A 59 -19.68 -33.45 24.20
CA SER A 59 -18.87 -34.68 24.18
C SER A 59 -17.48 -34.59 24.80
N ARG A 60 -16.46 -34.15 24.05
CA ARG A 60 -15.04 -34.08 24.47
C ARG A 60 -14.49 -32.65 24.43
N SER A 61 -15.36 -31.67 24.23
CA SER A 61 -15.01 -30.26 24.11
C SER A 61 -16.17 -29.40 24.61
N TRP A 62 -15.89 -28.13 24.89
CA TRP A 62 -16.89 -27.17 25.34
C TRP A 62 -17.28 -26.21 24.20
N VAL A 63 -18.36 -25.44 24.38
CA VAL A 63 -18.87 -24.51 23.37
C VAL A 63 -17.92 -23.33 23.18
N ARG A 64 -17.33 -23.21 21.99
CA ARG A 64 -16.42 -22.11 21.63
C ARG A 64 -17.11 -21.07 20.77
N ASN A 65 -16.61 -19.84 20.83
CA ASN A 65 -16.91 -18.80 19.86
C ASN A 65 -16.48 -19.29 18.46
N GLY A 66 -17.38 -19.18 17.48
CA GLY A 66 -17.19 -19.65 16.12
C GLY A 66 -17.64 -21.08 15.85
N ASP A 67 -18.05 -21.85 16.87
CA ASP A 67 -18.58 -23.20 16.64
C ASP A 67 -19.91 -23.13 15.89
N ARG A 68 -20.04 -23.97 14.85
CA ARG A 68 -21.26 -24.08 14.02
C ARG A 68 -22.03 -25.35 14.36
N TRP A 69 -23.34 -25.18 14.43
CA TRP A 69 -24.26 -26.21 14.91
C TRP A 69 -25.52 -26.29 14.05
N ALA A 70 -26.03 -27.50 13.89
CA ALA A 70 -27.37 -27.74 13.37
C ALA A 70 -28.34 -27.81 14.56
N VAL A 71 -29.44 -27.05 14.50
CA VAL A 71 -30.51 -27.13 15.48
C VAL A 71 -31.30 -28.41 15.23
N ILE A 72 -31.30 -29.32 16.20
CA ILE A 72 -32.00 -30.61 16.09
C ILE A 72 -33.24 -30.69 16.98
N GLY A 73 -33.34 -29.82 17.97
CA GLY A 73 -34.45 -29.81 18.91
C GLY A 73 -34.55 -28.50 19.67
N ARG A 74 -35.70 -28.30 20.32
CA ARG A 74 -35.94 -27.18 21.22
C ARG A 74 -36.52 -27.70 22.52
N GLY A 75 -36.09 -27.12 23.64
CA GLY A 75 -36.71 -27.30 24.94
C GLY A 75 -37.96 -26.43 25.08
N ARG A 76 -38.80 -26.76 26.06
CA ARG A 76 -39.84 -25.84 26.52
C ARG A 76 -39.16 -24.59 27.10
N ASN A 77 -39.67 -23.41 26.76
CA ASN A 77 -39.20 -22.10 27.26
C ASN A 77 -37.83 -21.61 26.74
N GLY A 78 -37.38 -22.07 25.56
CA GLY A 78 -36.28 -21.43 24.82
C GLY A 78 -34.89 -22.11 24.78
N PRO A 79 -34.56 -23.16 25.55
CA PRO A 79 -33.32 -23.90 25.32
C PRO A 79 -33.31 -24.53 23.92
N VAL A 80 -32.14 -24.64 23.32
CA VAL A 80 -31.98 -25.20 21.96
C VAL A 80 -31.00 -26.36 22.00
N GLU A 81 -31.42 -27.51 21.51
CA GLU A 81 -30.57 -28.67 21.34
C GLU A 81 -29.89 -28.60 19.98
N VAL A 82 -28.56 -28.56 20.00
CA VAL A 82 -27.75 -28.34 18.81
C VAL A 82 -26.70 -29.43 18.64
N ARG A 83 -26.43 -29.81 17.39
CA ARG A 83 -25.42 -30.80 17.01
C ARG A 83 -24.32 -30.16 16.19
N ARG A 84 -23.06 -30.38 16.58
CA ARG A 84 -21.91 -29.79 15.88
C ARG A 84 -21.81 -30.31 14.43
N GLN A 85 -21.59 -29.42 13.46
CA GLN A 85 -21.56 -29.82 12.04
C GLN A 85 -20.31 -30.62 11.64
N SER A 86 -19.18 -30.47 12.34
CA SER A 86 -17.90 -31.05 11.94
C SER A 86 -17.67 -32.51 12.37
N ARG A 87 -18.60 -33.14 13.10
CA ARG A 87 -18.43 -34.52 13.61
C ARG A 87 -19.72 -35.32 13.47
N ARG A 88 -19.61 -36.51 12.84
CA ARG A 88 -20.77 -37.37 12.53
C ARG A 88 -21.46 -37.95 13.76
N TRP A 89 -20.79 -38.11 14.90
CA TRP A 89 -21.35 -38.75 16.10
C TRP A 89 -20.97 -38.00 17.40
N GLY A 90 -21.94 -37.88 18.32
CA GLY A 90 -21.71 -37.63 19.75
C GLY A 90 -21.65 -36.20 20.27
N SER A 91 -21.57 -35.16 19.42
CA SER A 91 -21.38 -33.77 19.88
C SER A 91 -22.66 -32.93 19.88
N THR A 92 -23.68 -33.41 20.57
CA THR A 92 -24.90 -32.63 20.86
C THR A 92 -24.70 -31.86 22.17
N VAL A 93 -25.26 -30.64 22.25
CA VAL A 93 -25.29 -29.83 23.47
C VAL A 93 -26.62 -29.11 23.57
N LEU A 94 -27.13 -28.99 24.80
CA LEU A 94 -28.29 -28.16 25.09
C LEU A 94 -27.81 -26.76 25.47
N LEU A 95 -28.12 -25.78 24.63
CA LEU A 95 -27.84 -24.37 24.90
C LEU A 95 -28.97 -23.78 25.74
N PRO A 96 -28.70 -23.22 26.93
CA PRO A 96 -29.71 -22.55 27.74
C PRO A 96 -30.34 -21.36 27.01
N ALA A 97 -31.62 -21.07 27.29
CA ALA A 97 -32.35 -19.98 26.65
C ALA A 97 -31.63 -18.62 26.76
N SER A 98 -31.04 -18.33 27.92
CA SER A 98 -30.26 -17.10 28.15
C SER A 98 -29.02 -17.02 27.25
N TYR A 99 -28.33 -18.14 27.06
CA TYR A 99 -27.17 -18.21 26.19
C TYR A 99 -27.58 -18.05 24.72
N VAL A 100 -28.69 -18.66 24.31
CA VAL A 100 -29.23 -18.52 22.94
C VAL A 100 -29.60 -17.08 22.64
N ALA A 101 -30.32 -16.43 23.54
CA ALA A 101 -30.76 -15.05 23.38
C ALA A 101 -29.61 -14.02 23.37
N GLN A 102 -28.44 -14.35 23.94
CA GLN A 102 -27.32 -13.40 24.06
C GLN A 102 -26.13 -13.71 23.16
N HIS A 103 -25.93 -14.97 22.77
CA HIS A 103 -24.67 -15.44 22.20
C HIS A 103 -24.83 -16.39 21.03
N VAL A 104 -26.02 -16.49 20.44
CA VAL A 104 -26.26 -17.33 19.25
C VAL A 104 -26.80 -16.47 18.12
N GLU A 105 -26.21 -16.64 16.93
CA GLU A 105 -26.59 -15.99 15.68
C GLU A 105 -26.81 -17.07 14.61
N ARG A 106 -27.42 -16.71 13.46
CA ARG A 106 -27.49 -17.63 12.31
C ARG A 106 -26.11 -17.90 11.72
N GLY A 107 -25.91 -19.12 11.23
CA GLY A 107 -24.60 -19.63 10.81
C GLY A 107 -24.50 -20.06 9.33
N TYR A 108 -25.44 -19.66 8.47
CA TYR A 108 -25.41 -20.03 7.04
C TYR A 108 -24.31 -19.26 6.29
N ALA A 109 -24.22 -17.96 6.56
CA ALA A 109 -23.20 -17.05 6.06
C ALA A 109 -22.44 -16.39 7.22
N ILE A 110 -21.15 -16.15 7.02
CA ILE A 110 -20.28 -15.44 7.97
C ILE A 110 -19.34 -14.49 7.22
N THR A 111 -18.75 -13.53 7.93
CA THR A 111 -17.73 -12.66 7.32
C THR A 111 -16.40 -13.38 7.14
N SER A 112 -15.58 -12.94 6.17
CA SER A 112 -14.21 -13.48 5.96
C SER A 112 -13.36 -13.41 7.22
N HIS A 113 -13.42 -12.30 7.95
CA HIS A 113 -12.73 -12.14 9.24
C HIS A 113 -13.20 -13.17 10.27
N ARG A 114 -14.51 -13.43 10.35
CA ARG A 114 -15.07 -14.43 11.27
C ARG A 114 -14.78 -15.86 10.84
N ALA A 115 -14.53 -16.10 9.55
CA ALA A 115 -14.15 -17.40 9.05
C ALA A 115 -12.72 -17.81 9.46
N GLN A 116 -11.89 -16.88 9.92
CA GLN A 116 -10.51 -17.19 10.31
C GLN A 116 -10.46 -18.32 11.35
N GLY A 117 -9.65 -19.34 11.07
CA GLY A 117 -9.51 -20.52 11.92
C GLY A 117 -10.65 -21.53 11.83
N ILE A 118 -11.72 -21.25 11.08
CA ILE A 118 -12.83 -22.18 10.82
C ILE A 118 -12.52 -22.99 9.57
N THR A 119 -12.58 -24.32 9.67
CA THR A 119 -12.54 -25.24 8.52
C THR A 119 -13.93 -25.80 8.23
N THR A 120 -14.29 -25.91 6.95
CA THR A 120 -15.55 -26.46 6.46
C THR A 120 -15.26 -27.43 5.31
N ASP A 121 -16.21 -28.28 4.92
CA ASP A 121 -15.98 -29.16 3.76
C ASP A 121 -15.93 -28.34 2.46
N THR A 122 -16.95 -27.51 2.21
CA THR A 122 -17.00 -26.59 1.07
C THR A 122 -17.18 -25.14 1.51
N ALA A 123 -16.45 -24.22 0.88
CA ALA A 123 -16.59 -22.78 1.05
C ALA A 123 -17.07 -22.12 -0.24
N HIS A 124 -17.98 -21.15 -0.09
CA HIS A 124 -18.64 -20.43 -1.17
C HIS A 124 -18.51 -18.94 -0.84
N VAL A 125 -17.61 -18.25 -1.54
CA VAL A 125 -17.24 -16.86 -1.26
C VAL A 125 -17.98 -15.95 -2.23
N VAL A 126 -18.78 -15.02 -1.72
CA VAL A 126 -19.33 -13.92 -2.51
C VAL A 126 -18.29 -12.81 -2.51
N VAL A 127 -17.73 -12.53 -3.68
CA VAL A 127 -16.63 -11.59 -3.85
C VAL A 127 -17.19 -10.19 -4.03
N ALA A 128 -16.85 -9.28 -3.13
CA ALA A 128 -17.06 -7.85 -3.31
C ALA A 128 -15.82 -7.24 -3.99
N PRO A 129 -15.97 -6.33 -4.97
CA PRO A 129 -14.82 -5.67 -5.61
C PRO A 129 -13.92 -4.89 -4.64
N SER A 130 -14.46 -4.44 -3.51
CA SER A 130 -13.74 -3.76 -2.44
C SER A 130 -13.08 -4.71 -1.43
N MET A 131 -13.24 -6.02 -1.59
CA MET A 131 -12.67 -6.99 -0.66
C MET A 131 -11.13 -6.93 -0.78
N PRO A 132 -10.38 -6.87 0.33
CA PRO A 132 -8.93 -6.92 0.27
C PRO A 132 -8.41 -8.33 0.02
N ARG A 133 -7.21 -8.43 -0.55
CA ARG A 133 -6.55 -9.70 -0.89
C ARG A 133 -6.46 -10.66 0.28
N GLU A 134 -6.21 -10.16 1.50
CA GLU A 134 -6.11 -10.96 2.72
C GLU A 134 -7.45 -11.61 3.05
N ASN A 135 -8.54 -10.86 2.95
CA ASN A 135 -9.89 -11.36 3.20
C ASN A 135 -10.31 -12.38 2.13
N LEU A 136 -9.94 -12.16 0.87
CA LEU A 136 -10.17 -13.12 -0.20
C LEU A 136 -9.37 -14.40 0.05
N TYR A 137 -8.08 -14.29 0.39
CA TYR A 137 -7.23 -15.44 0.71
C TYR A 137 -7.77 -16.24 1.89
N VAL A 138 -8.15 -15.56 2.98
CA VAL A 138 -8.79 -16.21 4.13
C VAL A 138 -10.06 -16.92 3.67
N ALA A 139 -10.98 -16.26 2.96
CA ALA A 139 -12.22 -16.88 2.53
C ALA A 139 -12.01 -18.10 1.62
N MET A 140 -11.05 -18.02 0.70
CA MET A 140 -10.73 -19.06 -0.29
C MET A 140 -9.92 -20.24 0.25
N THR A 141 -9.59 -20.25 1.54
CA THR A 141 -8.82 -21.32 2.20
C THR A 141 -9.61 -22.06 3.28
N ARG A 142 -10.93 -21.85 3.37
CA ARG A 142 -11.76 -22.45 4.44
C ARG A 142 -12.32 -23.82 4.12
N GLY A 143 -12.57 -24.10 2.85
CA GLY A 143 -13.06 -25.38 2.35
C GLY A 143 -11.92 -26.39 2.26
N ARG A 144 -12.12 -27.56 2.86
CA ARG A 144 -11.22 -28.72 2.78
C ARG A 144 -11.29 -29.43 1.44
N GLU A 145 -12.47 -29.47 0.84
CA GLU A 145 -12.76 -30.21 -0.40
C GLU A 145 -12.86 -29.26 -1.59
N ALA A 146 -13.53 -28.11 -1.44
CA ALA A 146 -13.66 -27.13 -2.50
C ALA A 146 -13.88 -25.70 -1.97
N ASN A 147 -13.35 -24.72 -2.72
CA ASN A 147 -13.53 -23.29 -2.49
C ASN A 147 -14.03 -22.66 -3.80
N THR A 148 -15.25 -22.11 -3.81
CA THR A 148 -15.86 -21.49 -4.99
C THR A 148 -16.03 -19.99 -4.76
N ALA A 149 -15.53 -19.16 -5.67
CA ALA A 149 -15.73 -17.71 -5.66
C ALA A 149 -16.85 -17.31 -6.64
N TYR A 150 -17.82 -16.54 -6.16
CA TYR A 150 -18.88 -15.92 -6.95
C TYR A 150 -18.54 -14.45 -7.13
N VAL A 151 -18.12 -14.07 -8.34
CA VAL A 151 -17.76 -12.70 -8.69
C VAL A 151 -18.92 -12.09 -9.48
N ALA A 152 -19.60 -11.11 -8.89
CA ALA A 152 -20.62 -10.34 -9.60
C ALA A 152 -19.92 -9.35 -10.54
N VAL A 153 -20.04 -9.57 -11.84
CA VAL A 153 -19.51 -8.68 -12.89
C VAL A 153 -20.44 -7.51 -13.18
N ASP A 154 -21.73 -7.69 -12.93
CA ASP A 154 -22.74 -6.65 -13.07
C ASP A 154 -23.24 -6.23 -11.69
N ARG A 155 -23.32 -4.92 -11.46
CA ARG A 155 -24.12 -4.37 -10.37
C ARG A 155 -25.55 -4.24 -10.89
N PRO A 156 -26.56 -4.93 -10.34
CA PRO A 156 -27.93 -4.63 -10.67
C PRO A 156 -28.20 -3.20 -10.23
N ASP A 157 -28.33 -2.31 -11.21
CA ASP A 157 -28.74 -0.93 -11.01
C ASP A 157 -30.10 -0.91 -10.33
N VAL A 158 -30.14 -0.45 -9.08
CA VAL A 158 -31.38 -0.39 -8.29
C VAL A 158 -32.33 0.70 -8.83
N ALA A 159 -31.90 1.48 -9.82
CA ALA A 159 -32.62 2.65 -10.31
C ALA A 159 -33.14 2.53 -11.76
N HIS A 160 -32.80 1.51 -12.55
CA HIS A 160 -33.14 1.47 -13.99
C HIS A 160 -32.85 2.81 -14.70
N VAL A 161 -31.76 3.49 -14.35
CA VAL A 161 -31.34 4.72 -15.04
C VAL A 161 -30.22 4.31 -15.96
N GLY A 162 -30.49 4.38 -17.27
CA GLY A 162 -29.67 3.82 -18.35
C GLY A 162 -28.16 4.05 -18.23
N LEU A 163 -27.40 3.21 -18.97
CA LEU A 163 -25.93 3.18 -19.01
C LEU A 163 -25.32 4.58 -18.81
N ARG A 164 -24.63 4.77 -17.68
CA ARG A 164 -23.77 5.94 -17.51
C ARG A 164 -22.51 5.76 -18.36
N PRO A 165 -22.14 6.71 -19.23
CA PRO A 165 -20.87 6.67 -19.91
C PRO A 165 -19.76 6.94 -18.88
N GLY A 166 -19.02 5.88 -18.52
CA GLY A 166 -17.98 5.92 -17.48
C GLY A 166 -17.90 4.63 -16.65
N ASP A 167 -18.95 3.80 -16.65
CA ASP A 167 -18.82 2.42 -16.21
C ASP A 167 -17.91 1.70 -17.20
N ALA A 168 -16.82 1.10 -16.73
CA ALA A 168 -15.91 0.33 -17.56
C ALA A 168 -16.68 -0.84 -18.19
N ALA A 169 -17.23 -0.60 -19.38
CA ALA A 169 -17.89 -1.59 -20.22
C ALA A 169 -16.85 -2.68 -20.55
N GLY A 170 -16.80 -3.72 -19.72
CA GLY A 170 -15.78 -4.78 -19.81
C GLY A 170 -15.21 -5.29 -18.48
N ALA A 171 -15.78 -4.93 -17.32
CA ALA A 171 -15.36 -5.52 -16.05
C ALA A 171 -15.60 -7.05 -16.04
N THR A 172 -14.57 -7.82 -16.39
CA THR A 172 -14.60 -9.28 -16.30
C THR A 172 -14.32 -9.72 -14.86
N ALA A 173 -14.76 -10.93 -14.50
CA ALA A 173 -14.44 -11.52 -13.20
C ALA A 173 -12.92 -11.54 -12.94
N ARG A 174 -12.12 -11.73 -14.00
CA ARG A 174 -10.65 -11.65 -13.95
C ARG A 174 -10.18 -10.26 -13.54
N SER A 175 -10.71 -9.19 -14.15
CA SER A 175 -10.33 -7.81 -13.80
C SER A 175 -10.64 -7.48 -12.33
N ILE A 176 -11.79 -7.92 -11.83
CA ILE A 176 -12.19 -7.72 -10.43
C ILE A 176 -11.23 -8.47 -9.49
N LEU A 177 -10.95 -9.74 -9.76
CA LEU A 177 -10.02 -10.52 -8.94
C LEU A 177 -8.58 -9.96 -8.99
N CYS A 178 -8.12 -9.48 -10.15
CA CYS A 178 -6.83 -8.79 -10.27
C CYS A 178 -6.79 -7.51 -9.43
N GLY A 179 -7.86 -6.71 -9.44
CA GLY A 179 -7.99 -5.52 -8.58
C GLY A 179 -7.94 -5.87 -7.10
N ILE A 180 -8.63 -6.94 -6.69
CA ILE A 180 -8.60 -7.41 -5.29
C ILE A 180 -7.20 -7.85 -4.88
N LEU A 181 -6.45 -8.55 -5.75
CA LEU A 181 -5.07 -8.95 -5.46
C LEU A 181 -4.13 -7.75 -5.23
N GLN A 182 -4.45 -6.59 -5.82
CA GLN A 182 -3.75 -5.32 -5.62
C GLN A 182 -4.26 -4.55 -4.39
N HIS A 183 -5.45 -4.87 -3.88
CA HIS A 183 -6.06 -4.21 -2.73
C HIS A 183 -5.59 -4.84 -1.41
N VAL A 184 -4.66 -4.19 -0.71
CA VAL A 184 -4.13 -4.62 0.59
C VAL A 184 -5.01 -4.04 1.69
N GLY A 185 -5.65 -4.89 2.50
CA GLY A 185 -6.60 -4.49 3.54
C GLY A 185 -6.03 -4.40 4.93
N ALA A 186 -4.70 -4.52 5.09
CA ALA A 186 -4.08 -4.18 6.34
C ALA A 186 -4.28 -2.67 6.57
N GLU A 187 -5.00 -2.30 7.63
CA GLU A 187 -4.70 -1.03 8.29
C GLU A 187 -3.21 -1.06 8.58
N LEU A 188 -2.45 -0.25 7.84
CA LEU A 188 -1.02 -0.06 8.04
C LEU A 188 -0.82 0.15 9.54
N SER A 189 0.02 -0.66 10.17
CA SER A 189 0.32 -0.49 11.59
C SER A 189 0.77 0.95 11.83
N ALA A 190 0.60 1.52 13.03
CA ALA A 190 1.09 2.88 13.31
C ALA A 190 2.56 3.10 12.90
N HIS A 191 3.37 2.03 12.89
CA HIS A 191 4.74 2.01 12.37
C HIS A 191 4.84 2.03 10.84
N GLU A 192 3.95 1.34 10.12
CA GLU A 192 3.91 1.36 8.65
C GLU A 192 3.20 2.60 8.10
N THR A 193 2.28 3.21 8.83
CA THR A 193 1.79 4.57 8.51
C THR A 193 2.90 5.57 8.75
N LEU A 194 3.68 5.45 9.84
CA LEU A 194 4.87 6.28 10.03
C LEU A 194 5.91 6.01 8.95
N ALA A 195 6.10 4.77 8.50
CA ALA A 195 7.04 4.41 7.44
C ALA A 195 6.53 4.81 6.06
N ALA A 196 5.23 4.73 5.76
CA ALA A 196 4.64 5.15 4.50
C ALA A 196 4.56 6.68 4.41
N GLU A 197 4.27 7.36 5.53
CA GLU A 197 4.40 8.80 5.66
C GLU A 197 5.87 9.20 5.61
N GLN A 198 6.80 8.54 6.30
CA GLN A 198 8.25 8.81 6.16
C GLN A 198 8.78 8.45 4.76
N ASP A 199 8.19 7.48 4.06
CA ASP A 199 8.50 7.12 2.67
C ASP A 199 8.00 8.23 1.71
N ALA A 200 6.88 8.89 2.05
CA ALA A 200 6.31 10.02 1.29
C ALA A 200 7.01 11.37 1.61
N TRP A 201 7.28 11.63 2.89
CA TRP A 201 7.90 12.84 3.45
C TRP A 201 9.44 12.78 3.50
N GLY A 202 10.04 11.64 3.13
CA GLY A 202 11.47 11.36 3.10
C GLY A 202 11.88 10.57 1.87
N SER A 203 11.12 10.71 0.77
CA SER A 203 11.47 10.11 -0.52
C SER A 203 12.87 10.57 -0.95
N VAL A 204 13.59 9.73 -1.70
CA VAL A 204 14.92 10.08 -2.25
C VAL A 204 14.84 11.39 -3.04
N ALA A 205 13.74 11.60 -3.77
CA ALA A 205 13.51 12.82 -4.54
C ALA A 205 13.39 14.07 -3.65
N GLN A 206 12.66 14.00 -2.54
CA GLN A 206 12.54 15.12 -1.61
C GLN A 206 13.88 15.43 -0.93
N LEU A 207 14.56 14.41 -0.40
CA LEU A 207 15.87 14.58 0.22
C LEU A 207 16.91 15.14 -0.77
N ALA A 208 16.84 14.73 -2.03
CA ALA A 208 17.67 15.28 -3.11
C ALA A 208 17.36 16.76 -3.34
N ALA A 209 16.09 17.16 -3.41
CA ALA A 209 15.70 18.55 -3.59
C ALA A 209 16.14 19.44 -2.41
N GLU A 210 16.03 18.94 -1.17
CA GLU A 210 16.55 19.62 0.02
C GLU A 210 18.07 19.75 -0.04
N TYR A 211 18.78 18.68 -0.41
CA TYR A 211 20.23 18.70 -0.60
C TYR A 211 20.65 19.73 -1.64
N GLU A 212 19.99 19.78 -2.80
CA GLU A 212 20.30 20.72 -3.87
C GLU A 212 20.09 22.17 -3.44
N THR A 213 19.02 22.45 -2.69
CA THR A 213 18.73 23.78 -2.14
C THR A 213 19.81 24.22 -1.17
N LEU A 214 20.18 23.35 -0.21
CA LEU A 214 21.26 23.62 0.74
C LEU A 214 22.59 23.83 0.01
N ALA A 215 22.91 22.97 -0.96
CA ALA A 215 24.15 23.06 -1.71
C ALA A 215 24.21 24.32 -2.59
N ALA A 216 23.08 24.79 -3.11
CA ALA A 216 23.00 26.04 -3.87
C ALA A 216 23.29 27.24 -2.96
N ALA A 217 22.68 27.29 -1.78
CA ALA A 217 22.95 28.34 -0.79
C ALA A 217 24.40 28.29 -0.28
N ALA A 218 24.90 27.10 0.07
CA ALA A 218 26.23 26.88 0.62
C ALA A 218 27.37 27.38 -0.27
N GLN A 219 27.21 27.19 -1.58
CA GLN A 219 28.28 27.43 -2.55
C GLN A 219 28.07 28.73 -3.35
N HIS A 220 26.97 29.47 -3.10
CA HIS A 220 26.60 30.67 -3.88
C HIS A 220 27.75 31.69 -3.95
N ASP A 221 28.27 32.11 -2.79
CA ASP A 221 29.32 33.14 -2.72
C ASP A 221 30.62 32.69 -3.36
N ARG A 222 30.93 31.40 -3.24
CA ARG A 222 32.11 30.79 -3.86
C ARG A 222 31.98 30.80 -5.38
N TRP A 223 30.85 30.38 -5.93
CA TRP A 223 30.59 30.40 -7.37
C TRP A 223 30.54 31.81 -7.93
N ALA A 224 29.90 32.76 -7.23
CA ALA A 224 29.92 34.16 -7.61
C ALA A 224 31.35 34.73 -7.65
N SER A 225 32.21 34.33 -6.69
CA SER A 225 33.62 34.73 -6.66
C SER A 225 34.45 34.13 -7.79
N LEU A 226 34.22 32.87 -8.17
CA LEU A 226 34.88 32.28 -9.34
C LEU A 226 34.41 32.90 -10.65
N VAL A 227 33.13 33.25 -10.77
CA VAL A 227 32.60 33.98 -11.93
C VAL A 227 33.25 35.36 -12.03
N ARG A 228 33.45 36.08 -10.93
CA ARG A 228 34.22 37.35 -10.91
C ARG A 228 35.67 37.17 -11.40
N ALA A 229 36.30 36.05 -11.05
CA ALA A 229 37.67 35.73 -11.45
C ALA A 229 37.79 35.12 -12.87
N SER A 230 36.67 34.89 -13.57
CA SER A 230 36.64 34.16 -14.84
C SER A 230 37.05 34.97 -16.08
N GLY A 231 37.33 36.27 -15.94
CA GLY A 231 37.68 37.16 -17.06
C GLY A 231 36.49 37.87 -17.72
N LEU A 232 35.28 37.74 -17.16
CA LEU A 232 34.12 38.55 -17.55
C LEU A 232 34.26 40.00 -17.08
N SER A 233 33.67 40.94 -17.83
CA SER A 233 33.57 42.33 -17.38
C SER A 233 32.68 42.46 -16.13
N PRO A 234 32.86 43.48 -15.27
CA PRO A 234 32.03 43.67 -14.07
C PRO A 234 30.52 43.69 -14.35
N ARG A 235 30.11 44.23 -15.51
CA ARG A 235 28.70 44.26 -15.93
C ARG A 235 28.17 42.86 -16.24
N GLN A 236 28.91 42.08 -17.03
CA GLN A 236 28.53 40.70 -17.36
C GLN A 236 28.49 39.80 -16.12
N VAL A 237 29.38 40.01 -15.16
CA VAL A 237 29.35 39.30 -13.88
C VAL A 237 28.04 39.57 -13.14
N LEU A 238 27.61 40.84 -13.06
CA LEU A 238 26.35 41.20 -12.42
C LEU A 238 25.16 40.54 -13.15
N ASP A 239 25.17 40.56 -14.48
CA ASP A 239 24.13 39.92 -15.31
C ASP A 239 24.08 38.40 -15.08
N VAL A 240 25.23 37.74 -14.93
CA VAL A 240 25.31 36.30 -14.64
C VAL A 240 24.80 35.96 -13.24
N VAL A 241 25.20 36.73 -12.23
CA VAL A 241 24.85 36.43 -10.82
C VAL A 241 23.36 36.68 -10.53
N HIS A 242 22.74 37.65 -11.21
CA HIS A 242 21.31 37.95 -11.06
C HIS A 242 20.40 37.21 -12.05
N SER A 243 20.98 36.41 -12.96
CA SER A 243 20.19 35.60 -13.89
C SER A 243 19.52 34.42 -13.19
N ASP A 244 18.29 34.10 -13.59
CA ASP A 244 17.59 32.87 -13.19
C ASP A 244 18.37 31.59 -13.57
N ALA A 245 19.25 31.66 -14.57
CA ALA A 245 20.12 30.56 -14.98
C ALA A 245 21.36 30.38 -14.06
N PHE A 246 21.59 31.25 -13.08
CA PHE A 246 22.72 31.13 -12.15
C PHE A 246 22.64 29.90 -11.25
N GLY A 247 21.44 29.53 -10.79
CA GLY A 247 21.20 28.30 -10.03
C GLY A 247 21.56 27.04 -10.83
N PRO A 248 20.97 26.86 -12.04
CA PRO A 248 21.34 25.79 -12.96
C PRO A 248 22.82 25.76 -13.34
N LEU A 249 23.47 26.92 -13.53
CA LEU A 249 24.92 27.00 -13.75
C LEU A 249 25.70 26.47 -12.53
N SER A 250 25.33 26.89 -11.32
CA SER A 250 25.95 26.44 -10.07
C SER A 250 25.84 24.92 -9.87
N ALA A 251 24.73 24.31 -10.28
CA ALA A 251 24.56 22.85 -10.27
C ALA A 251 25.52 22.14 -11.25
N GLU A 252 25.73 22.68 -12.46
CA GLU A 252 26.70 22.13 -13.41
C GLU A 252 28.15 22.32 -12.94
N LEU A 253 28.48 23.45 -12.31
CA LEU A 253 29.80 23.67 -11.71
C LEU A 253 30.08 22.67 -10.58
N ARG A 254 29.09 22.41 -9.73
CA ARG A 254 29.17 21.36 -8.70
C ARG A 254 29.36 19.97 -9.32
N ARG A 255 28.65 19.66 -10.41
CA ARG A 255 28.83 18.41 -11.15
C ARG A 255 30.26 18.29 -11.69
N ALA A 256 30.80 19.35 -12.28
CA ALA A 256 32.18 19.38 -12.76
C ALA A 256 33.17 19.09 -11.62
N GLU A 257 33.00 19.76 -10.48
CA GLU A 257 33.83 19.56 -9.29
C GLU A 257 33.74 18.13 -8.73
N ALA A 258 32.54 17.55 -8.67
CA ALA A 258 32.34 16.16 -8.25
C ALA A 258 33.01 15.13 -9.18
N HIS A 259 33.28 15.51 -10.44
CA HIS A 259 34.06 14.74 -11.41
C HIS A 259 35.56 15.09 -11.39
N PHE A 260 36.03 15.81 -10.36
CA PHE A 260 37.41 16.27 -10.19
C PHE A 260 37.90 17.24 -11.27
N VAL A 261 36.99 17.95 -11.94
CA VAL A 261 37.36 19.04 -12.85
C VAL A 261 37.67 20.28 -12.03
N ASP A 262 38.83 20.89 -12.28
CA ASP A 262 39.20 22.17 -11.65
C ASP A 262 38.38 23.32 -12.25
N VAL A 263 37.32 23.71 -11.53
CA VAL A 263 36.39 24.76 -11.94
C VAL A 263 37.08 26.13 -12.07
N ALA A 264 38.10 26.41 -11.24
CA ALA A 264 38.79 27.69 -11.27
C ALA A 264 39.60 27.88 -12.57
N SER A 265 40.18 26.79 -13.09
CA SER A 265 40.86 26.77 -14.39
C SER A 265 39.89 26.63 -15.57
N LEU A 266 38.76 25.94 -15.37
CA LEU A 266 37.75 25.71 -16.41
C LEU A 266 37.02 26.98 -16.84
N LEU A 267 36.59 27.80 -15.87
CA LEU A 267 35.75 28.97 -16.14
C LEU A 267 36.42 29.98 -17.10
N PRO A 268 37.68 30.40 -16.89
CA PRO A 268 38.38 31.28 -17.83
C PRO A 268 38.47 30.72 -19.25
N LEU A 269 38.71 29.41 -19.40
CA LEU A 269 38.78 28.74 -20.70
C LEU A 269 37.43 28.78 -21.42
N VAL A 270 36.35 28.51 -20.68
CA VAL A 270 34.98 28.49 -21.21
C VAL A 270 34.51 29.90 -21.59
N VAL A 271 34.92 30.92 -20.83
CA VAL A 271 34.66 32.34 -21.12
C VAL A 271 35.41 32.77 -22.37
N ALA A 272 36.70 32.45 -22.50
CA ALA A 272 37.53 32.83 -23.63
C ALA A 272 37.21 32.10 -24.95
N ALA A 273 36.54 30.94 -24.89
CA ALA A 273 36.29 30.10 -26.06
C ALA A 273 35.46 30.77 -27.17
N ARG A 274 34.47 31.60 -26.80
CA ARG A 274 33.62 32.35 -27.75
C ARG A 274 32.96 33.53 -27.05
N GLY A 275 32.89 34.67 -27.74
CA GLY A 275 32.22 35.88 -27.24
C GLY A 275 30.74 35.68 -26.91
N PHE A 276 30.15 36.66 -26.23
CA PHE A 276 28.77 36.64 -25.73
C PHE A 276 27.85 37.66 -26.45
N GLU A 277 28.28 38.20 -27.60
CA GLU A 277 27.54 39.25 -28.31
C GLU A 277 26.14 38.80 -28.76
N ASP A 278 25.98 37.53 -29.11
CA ASP A 278 24.69 36.92 -29.50
C ASP A 278 23.93 36.27 -28.33
N ALA A 279 24.44 36.36 -27.10
CA ALA A 279 23.88 35.65 -25.95
C ALA A 279 22.73 36.43 -25.32
N GLN A 280 21.52 35.86 -25.32
CA GLN A 280 20.38 36.39 -24.56
C GLN A 280 20.58 36.25 -23.03
N ASP A 281 21.28 35.20 -22.61
CA ASP A 281 21.65 34.96 -21.21
C ASP A 281 23.05 34.33 -21.13
N ILE A 282 23.99 35.06 -20.56
CA ILE A 282 25.39 34.64 -20.41
C ILE A 282 25.49 33.43 -19.47
N ALA A 283 24.71 33.38 -18.39
CA ALA A 283 24.74 32.27 -17.42
C ALA A 283 24.27 30.96 -18.07
N ALA A 284 23.24 31.03 -18.91
CA ALA A 284 22.76 29.87 -19.69
C ALA A 284 23.82 29.37 -20.69
N VAL A 285 24.54 30.28 -21.36
CA VAL A 285 25.63 29.92 -22.28
C VAL A 285 26.79 29.26 -21.52
N LEU A 286 27.20 29.82 -20.37
CA LEU A 286 28.24 29.24 -19.53
C LEU A 286 27.85 27.84 -19.07
N ARG A 287 26.61 27.64 -18.62
CA ARG A 287 26.08 26.34 -18.22
C ARG A 287 26.21 25.31 -19.33
N ALA A 288 25.76 25.65 -20.54
CA ALA A 288 25.83 24.75 -21.70
C ALA A 288 27.27 24.37 -22.07
N ARG A 289 28.19 25.34 -22.00
CA ARG A 289 29.62 25.09 -22.28
C ARG A 289 30.27 24.23 -21.20
N VAL A 290 30.00 24.47 -19.93
CA VAL A 290 30.50 23.63 -18.82
C VAL A 290 29.98 22.20 -18.97
N ALA A 291 28.67 22.02 -19.21
CA ALA A 291 28.07 20.70 -19.41
C ALA A 291 28.70 19.94 -20.59
N ALA A 292 29.03 20.64 -21.68
CA ALA A 292 29.72 20.05 -22.83
C ALA A 292 31.16 19.60 -22.49
N VAL A 293 31.88 20.34 -21.66
CA VAL A 293 33.23 19.92 -21.20
C VAL A 293 33.14 18.71 -20.29
N VAL A 294 32.24 18.72 -19.30
CA VAL A 294 32.04 17.60 -18.37
C VAL A 294 31.65 16.32 -19.13
N SER A 295 30.75 16.41 -20.10
CA SER A 295 30.30 15.26 -20.91
C SER A 295 31.41 14.67 -21.79
N ARG A 296 32.32 15.52 -22.30
CA ARG A 296 33.47 15.06 -23.09
C ARG A 296 34.52 14.37 -22.24
N ASP A 297 34.72 14.83 -21.01
CA ASP A 297 35.73 14.27 -20.11
C ASP A 297 35.29 12.94 -19.51
N THR A 298 33.98 12.79 -19.21
CA THR A 298 33.40 11.51 -18.74
C THR A 298 33.34 10.44 -19.84
N GLY A 299 33.05 10.81 -21.09
CA GLY A 299 32.98 9.87 -22.22
C GLY A 299 34.32 9.35 -22.72
N ALA A 300 35.43 10.03 -22.44
CA ALA A 300 36.75 9.70 -22.98
C ALA A 300 37.55 8.65 -22.18
N GLY A 301 36.96 8.02 -21.15
CA GLY A 301 37.63 7.01 -20.32
C GLY A 301 38.85 7.54 -19.54
N ARG A 302 38.95 8.85 -19.37
CA ARG A 302 40.13 9.53 -18.80
C ARG A 302 40.14 9.61 -17.27
N THR A 303 39.01 9.41 -16.60
CA THR A 303 38.94 9.50 -15.14
C THR A 303 39.21 8.14 -14.50
N ARG A 304 40.42 7.95 -13.95
CA ARG A 304 40.77 6.77 -13.12
C ARG A 304 40.10 6.78 -11.73
N ARG A 305 39.35 7.83 -11.39
CA ARG A 305 38.71 8.02 -10.07
C ARG A 305 37.19 8.02 -10.22
N ALA A 306 36.52 7.28 -9.34
CA ALA A 306 35.06 7.30 -9.26
C ALA A 306 34.57 8.70 -8.82
N PRO A 307 33.55 9.27 -9.50
CA PRO A 307 33.05 10.59 -9.16
C PRO A 307 32.45 10.61 -7.75
N MET A 308 32.52 11.78 -7.10
CA MET A 308 31.99 11.97 -5.75
C MET A 308 30.49 12.25 -5.80
N LEU A 309 29.70 11.18 -5.90
CA LEU A 309 28.25 11.23 -5.98
C LEU A 309 27.61 10.66 -4.69
N VAL A 310 26.46 11.19 -4.31
CA VAL A 310 25.58 10.63 -3.28
C VAL A 310 24.57 9.71 -3.97
N ALA A 311 24.46 8.48 -3.48
CA ALA A 311 23.67 7.38 -4.04
C ALA A 311 23.94 7.15 -5.54
N GLY A 312 25.15 7.46 -6.00
CA GLY A 312 25.56 7.33 -7.41
C GLY A 312 24.92 8.33 -8.39
N LEU A 313 24.11 9.28 -7.92
CA LEU A 313 23.33 10.17 -8.78
C LEU A 313 23.58 11.66 -8.52
N ILE A 314 23.68 12.07 -7.26
CA ILE A 314 23.67 13.49 -6.89
C ILE A 314 25.10 13.98 -6.68
N PRO A 315 25.57 15.02 -7.42
CA PRO A 315 26.90 15.57 -7.22
C PRO A 315 27.10 16.10 -5.80
N ARG A 316 28.12 15.60 -5.10
CA ARG A 316 28.41 16.07 -3.75
C ARG A 316 28.91 17.51 -3.78
N ALA A 317 28.38 18.34 -2.90
CA ALA A 317 28.89 19.69 -2.67
C ALA A 317 30.24 19.61 -1.94
N LEU A 318 31.29 20.12 -2.60
CA LEU A 318 32.66 20.12 -2.10
C LEU A 318 33.17 21.56 -1.91
N GLY A 319 34.38 21.65 -1.35
CA GLY A 319 35.07 22.92 -1.11
C GLY A 319 34.70 23.62 0.19
N PRO A 320 35.22 24.85 0.40
CA PRO A 320 35.01 25.59 1.63
C PRO A 320 33.57 26.09 1.73
N MET A 321 32.96 25.86 2.89
CA MET A 321 31.63 26.33 3.24
C MET A 321 31.51 26.45 4.77
N ASP A 322 30.47 27.14 5.25
CA ASP A 322 30.20 27.24 6.68
C ASP A 322 30.02 25.85 7.34
N ALA A 323 30.47 25.71 8.59
CA ALA A 323 30.45 24.44 9.30
C ALA A 323 29.03 23.88 9.47
N ALA A 324 28.03 24.72 9.76
CA ALA A 324 26.65 24.26 9.91
C ALA A 324 26.08 23.78 8.56
N MET A 325 26.42 24.49 7.48
CA MET A 325 26.00 24.11 6.13
C MET A 325 26.67 22.80 5.66
N TYR A 326 27.95 22.63 5.98
CA TYR A 326 28.69 21.39 5.71
C TYR A 326 28.08 20.20 6.46
N GLN A 327 27.76 20.35 7.75
CA GLN A 327 27.10 19.32 8.53
C GLN A 327 25.71 18.98 7.98
N ALA A 328 24.90 20.00 7.65
CA ALA A 328 23.60 19.80 7.04
C ALA A 328 23.71 18.98 5.74
N LEU A 329 24.66 19.30 4.87
CA LEU A 329 24.88 18.54 3.63
C LEU A 329 25.30 17.08 3.89
N ILE A 330 26.14 16.82 4.90
CA ILE A 330 26.50 15.44 5.29
C ILE A 330 25.27 14.68 5.79
N GLU A 331 24.46 15.28 6.66
CA GLU A 331 23.26 14.66 7.20
C GLU A 331 22.28 14.27 6.08
N ARG A 332 21.99 15.20 5.15
CA ARG A 332 21.11 14.91 4.01
C ARG A 332 21.71 13.84 3.11
N ALA A 333 23.02 13.87 2.85
CA ALA A 333 23.68 12.84 2.05
C ALA A 333 23.54 11.44 2.68
N ASN A 334 23.76 11.32 3.99
CA ASN A 334 23.61 10.05 4.72
C ASN A 334 22.16 9.53 4.71
N LEU A 335 21.18 10.43 4.81
CA LEU A 335 19.77 10.08 4.69
C LEU A 335 19.44 9.56 3.28
N ILE A 336 19.95 10.22 2.23
CA ILE A 336 19.78 9.79 0.84
C ILE A 336 20.38 8.39 0.62
N GLU A 337 21.62 8.15 1.06
CA GLU A 337 22.28 6.84 0.94
C GLU A 337 21.52 5.75 1.69
N SER A 338 21.14 6.01 2.94
CA SER A 338 20.37 5.04 3.74
C SER A 338 19.04 4.70 3.09
N ARG A 339 18.38 5.71 2.50
CA ARG A 339 17.11 5.53 1.82
C ARG A 339 17.27 4.76 0.50
N ALA A 340 18.28 5.09 -0.30
CA ALA A 340 18.58 4.39 -1.53
C ALA A 340 18.88 2.91 -1.27
N ALA A 341 19.67 2.60 -0.22
CA ALA A 341 19.94 1.24 0.22
C ALA A 341 18.65 0.50 0.63
N ALA A 342 17.78 1.13 1.43
CA ALA A 342 16.52 0.53 1.86
C ALA A 342 15.57 0.23 0.68
N VAL A 343 15.52 1.12 -0.32
CA VAL A 343 14.74 0.91 -1.55
C VAL A 343 15.32 -0.24 -2.36
N LEU A 344 16.64 -0.30 -2.51
CA LEU A 344 17.34 -1.38 -3.21
C LEU A 344 17.08 -2.74 -2.54
N ASP A 345 17.23 -2.83 -1.22
CA ASP A 345 17.00 -4.06 -0.46
C ASP A 345 15.55 -4.54 -0.62
N ARG A 346 14.58 -3.61 -0.58
CA ARG A 346 13.17 -3.91 -0.81
C ARG A 346 12.92 -4.46 -2.22
N ALA A 347 13.51 -3.84 -3.24
CA ALA A 347 13.38 -4.27 -4.63
C ALA A 347 14.01 -5.67 -4.87
N ILE A 348 15.18 -5.93 -4.26
CA ILE A 348 15.84 -7.24 -4.30
C ILE A 348 14.95 -8.31 -3.67
N LEU A 349 14.40 -8.04 -2.48
CA LEU A 349 13.51 -8.99 -1.77
C LEU A 349 12.20 -9.24 -2.53
N ALA A 350 11.66 -8.21 -3.19
CA ALA A 350 10.45 -8.30 -3.99
C ALA A 350 10.68 -8.99 -5.36
N GLY A 351 11.94 -9.20 -5.76
CA GLY A 351 12.28 -9.77 -7.06
C GLY A 351 11.85 -8.88 -8.23
N GLU A 352 11.86 -7.56 -8.05
CA GLU A 352 11.47 -6.63 -9.11
C GLU A 352 12.44 -6.72 -10.29
N PRO A 353 11.93 -6.77 -11.54
CA PRO A 353 12.78 -6.77 -12.71
C PRO A 353 13.50 -5.42 -12.81
N TRP A 354 14.82 -5.46 -13.00
CA TRP A 354 15.60 -4.29 -13.41
C TRP A 354 15.10 -3.89 -14.81
N THR A 355 14.44 -2.74 -14.93
CA THR A 355 13.97 -2.18 -16.21
C THR A 355 14.83 -1.01 -16.63
#